data_AF-A0A9D1WRD0-F1
#
_entry.id   AF-A0A9D1WRD0-F1
#
_cell.length_a   1.000
_cell.length_b   1.000
_cell.length_c   1.000
_cell.angle_alpha   90.00
_cell.angle_beta   90.00
_cell.angle_gamma   90.00
#
_symmetry.space_group_name_H-M   'P 1'
#
loop_
_entity.id
_entity.type
_entity.pdbx_description
1 polymer ?
#
loop_
_entity_poly.entity_id
_entity_poly.type
_entity_poly.pdbx_seq_one_letter_code
_entity_poly.pdbx_strand_id
1 'polypeptide(L)'
;MRRIGLAIGLALLFLAGCGSGGKGAPQAPSRQSLHAAPGEYVHEDRTVEERYWPTLVLEEDGSFTFTVNLLSSMGQITGQYTAQDQKVVLTVGKLDFQGFLGDDVKLIYFDVASEDSLLFRGTDTEEPIGMTEELDLFTRREK
;
A
#
# COMPACT_ATOMS: atom_id res chain seq x y z
N MET A 1 -16.08 46.81 39.27
CA MET A 1 -16.17 46.46 40.71
C MET A 1 -14.88 45.78 41.17
N ARG A 2 -14.62 45.77 42.49
CA ARG A 2 -13.55 45.02 43.18
C ARG A 2 -14.10 43.63 43.59
N ARG A 3 -13.34 42.54 43.83
CA ARG A 3 -11.91 42.17 43.64
C ARG A 3 -11.79 40.64 43.89
N ILE A 4 -10.65 40.04 43.48
CA ILE A 4 -9.97 38.88 44.13
C ILE A 4 -10.59 37.47 44.06
N GLY A 5 -9.73 36.53 43.65
CA GLY A 5 -9.54 35.16 44.15
C GLY A 5 -8.30 34.61 43.43
N LEU A 6 -7.08 34.55 43.98
CA LEU A 6 -6.58 33.96 45.24
C LEU A 6 -6.89 32.45 45.29
N ALA A 7 -6.10 31.57 44.69
CA ALA A 7 -4.69 31.18 44.94
C ALA A 7 -4.54 30.08 46.01
N ILE A 8 -3.82 29.02 45.64
CA ILE A 8 -3.09 27.97 46.40
C ILE A 8 -2.26 27.29 45.28
N GLY A 9 -0.92 27.25 45.29
CA GLY A 9 -0.09 26.57 46.30
C GLY A 9 -0.05 25.08 45.93
N LEU A 10 1.06 24.47 45.55
CA LEU A 10 2.33 24.46 46.27
C LEU A 10 3.45 23.97 45.33
N ALA A 11 4.60 24.63 45.32
CA ALA A 11 5.81 24.07 44.72
C ALA A 11 6.53 23.20 45.76
N LEU A 12 6.85 21.96 45.40
CA LEU A 12 7.80 21.12 46.15
C LEU A 12 9.03 20.86 45.28
N LEU A 13 10.02 21.73 45.44
CA LEU A 13 11.41 21.39 45.14
C LEU A 13 11.85 20.33 46.17
N PHE A 14 12.27 19.17 45.71
CA PHE A 14 13.16 18.30 46.47
C PHE A 14 14.43 18.06 45.67
N LEU A 15 15.55 18.51 46.23
CA LEU A 15 16.88 18.35 45.67
C LEU A 15 17.49 17.01 46.10
N ALA A 16 18.33 16.48 45.21
CA ALA A 16 19.38 15.49 45.46
C ALA A 16 18.97 14.12 46.06
N GLY A 17 18.86 13.13 45.17
CA GLY A 17 19.07 11.72 45.49
C GLY A 17 19.91 11.05 44.42
N CYS A 18 21.18 10.77 44.70
CA CYS A 18 21.97 9.84 43.87
C CYS A 18 21.39 8.43 44.03
N GLY A 19 20.94 7.81 42.94
CA GLY A 19 20.33 6.49 42.96
C GLY A 19 20.40 5.82 41.59
N SER A 20 21.05 4.64 41.55
CA SER A 20 21.19 3.82 40.34
C SER A 20 19.84 3.29 39.83
N GLY A 21 19.78 2.95 38.54
CA GLY A 21 18.70 2.14 37.98
C GLY A 21 17.59 2.90 37.26
N GLY A 22 17.96 3.71 36.27
CA GLY A 22 17.01 4.22 35.27
C GLY A 22 16.43 3.07 34.45
N LYS A 23 15.32 2.46 34.92
CA LYS A 23 14.46 1.62 34.08
C LYS A 23 13.94 2.50 32.95
N GLY A 24 14.48 2.31 31.75
CA GLY A 24 13.94 2.93 30.55
C GLY A 24 12.46 2.61 30.46
N ALA A 25 11.64 3.64 30.21
CA ALA A 25 10.25 3.41 29.83
C ALA A 25 10.24 2.45 28.63
N PRO A 26 9.29 1.50 28.53
CA PRO A 26 9.21 0.63 27.37
C PRO A 26 9.04 1.52 26.14
N GLN A 27 10.08 1.56 25.30
CA GLN A 27 9.95 2.15 23.97
C GLN A 27 8.86 1.33 23.26
N ALA A 28 7.79 1.99 22.85
CA ALA A 28 6.81 1.34 22.00
C ALA A 28 7.56 0.79 20.77
N PRO A 29 7.31 -0.46 20.35
CA PRO A 29 8.01 -1.01 19.20
C PRO A 29 7.80 -0.07 18.02
N SER A 30 8.91 0.38 17.42
CA SER A 30 8.86 1.12 16.17
C SER A 30 8.10 0.26 15.16
N ARG A 31 6.90 0.69 14.76
CA ARG A 31 6.18 0.06 13.67
C ARG A 31 7.08 0.13 12.44
N GLN A 32 7.67 -0.99 12.05
CA GLN A 32 8.26 -1.11 10.72
C GLN A 32 7.11 -0.87 9.74
N SER A 33 7.21 0.22 8.99
CA SER A 33 6.32 0.46 7.87
C SER A 33 6.66 -0.58 6.80
N LEU A 34 5.73 -1.50 6.56
CA LEU A 34 5.75 -2.36 5.39
C LEU A 34 5.60 -1.45 4.17
N HIS A 35 6.46 -1.65 3.17
CA HIS A 35 6.37 -0.98 1.86
C HIS A 35 6.48 -2.06 0.78
N ALA A 36 5.84 -1.84 -0.36
CA ALA A 36 6.06 -2.66 -1.54
C ALA A 36 7.47 -2.43 -2.09
N ALA A 37 8.24 -3.49 -2.31
CA ALA A 37 9.50 -3.40 -3.05
C ALA A 37 9.24 -3.41 -4.58
N PRO A 38 10.16 -2.90 -5.41
CA PRO A 38 10.15 -3.13 -6.86
C PRO A 38 10.26 -4.63 -7.19
N GLY A 39 9.55 -5.13 -8.19
CA GLY A 39 9.50 -6.55 -8.56
C GLY A 39 8.27 -6.96 -9.36
N GLU A 40 8.22 -8.23 -9.76
CA GLU A 40 7.09 -8.86 -10.45
C GLU A 40 6.19 -9.56 -9.43
N TYR A 41 4.92 -9.20 -9.43
CA TYR A 41 3.86 -9.72 -8.55
C TYR A 41 2.75 -10.34 -9.41
N VAL A 42 2.36 -11.58 -9.11
CA VAL A 42 1.40 -12.36 -9.91
C VAL A 42 0.22 -12.81 -9.07
N HIS A 43 -0.98 -12.72 -9.63
CA HIS A 43 -2.18 -13.36 -9.08
C HIS A 43 -2.39 -14.73 -9.75
N GLU A 44 -2.16 -15.80 -9.01
CA GLU A 44 -2.29 -17.18 -9.53
C GLU A 44 -3.73 -17.70 -9.45
N ASP A 45 -4.48 -17.61 -10.55
CA ASP A 45 -5.79 -18.26 -10.66
C ASP A 45 -5.69 -19.63 -11.36
N ARG A 46 -5.88 -20.71 -10.59
CA ARG A 46 -5.82 -22.09 -11.09
C ARG A 46 -6.99 -22.50 -12.00
N THR A 47 -7.98 -21.62 -12.21
CA THR A 47 -9.08 -21.86 -13.16
C THR A 47 -8.75 -21.44 -14.60
N VAL A 48 -7.67 -20.66 -14.81
CA VAL A 48 -7.18 -20.23 -16.12
C VAL A 48 -5.73 -20.70 -16.38
N GLU A 49 -5.29 -20.71 -17.64
CA GLU A 49 -3.90 -21.02 -17.98
C GLU A 49 -2.95 -19.93 -17.45
N GLU A 50 -1.75 -20.30 -16.99
CA GLU A 50 -0.74 -19.38 -16.40
C GLU A 50 -0.42 -18.16 -17.28
N ARG A 51 -0.43 -18.32 -18.61
CA ARG A 51 -0.24 -17.24 -19.58
C ARG A 51 -1.32 -16.14 -19.53
N TYR A 52 -2.39 -16.34 -18.75
CA TYR A 52 -3.46 -15.37 -18.50
C TYR A 52 -3.56 -14.95 -17.02
N TRP A 53 -2.53 -15.20 -16.21
CA TRP A 53 -2.47 -14.71 -14.83
C TRP A 53 -2.19 -13.19 -14.80
N PRO A 54 -3.03 -12.38 -14.11
CA PRO A 54 -2.75 -10.97 -13.93
C PRO A 54 -1.39 -10.75 -13.28
N THR A 55 -0.57 -9.87 -13.87
CA THR A 55 0.84 -9.70 -13.52
C THR A 55 1.20 -8.21 -13.43
N LEU A 56 1.56 -7.75 -12.24
CA LEU A 56 2.01 -6.39 -11.94
C LEU A 56 3.53 -6.35 -11.76
N VAL A 57 4.22 -5.56 -12.59
CA VAL A 57 5.64 -5.25 -12.44
C VAL A 57 5.77 -3.82 -11.91
N LEU A 58 6.47 -3.67 -10.79
CA LEU A 58 6.89 -2.39 -10.22
C LEU A 58 8.40 -2.20 -10.45
N GLU A 59 8.79 -1.16 -11.17
CA GLU A 59 10.20 -0.89 -11.51
C GLU A 59 10.88 0.06 -10.52
N GLU A 60 12.21 -0.03 -10.38
CA GLU A 60 12.98 0.81 -9.43
C GLU A 60 12.88 2.32 -9.70
N ASP A 61 12.51 2.73 -10.91
CA ASP A 61 12.36 4.13 -11.32
C ASP A 61 10.99 4.74 -10.96
N GLY A 62 10.08 3.95 -10.38
CA GLY A 62 8.71 4.36 -10.07
C GLY A 62 7.72 4.15 -11.22
N SER A 63 8.12 3.53 -12.33
CA SER A 63 7.18 3.08 -13.37
C SER A 63 6.55 1.73 -13.04
N PHE A 64 5.40 1.43 -13.67
CA PHE A 64 4.78 0.11 -13.57
C PHE A 64 4.29 -0.39 -14.93
N THR A 65 4.18 -1.71 -15.03
CA THR A 65 3.44 -2.43 -16.08
C THR A 65 2.48 -3.40 -15.42
N PHE A 66 1.18 -3.25 -15.63
CA PHE A 66 0.16 -4.19 -15.16
C PHE A 66 -0.48 -4.88 -16.36
N THR A 67 -0.30 -6.19 -16.44
CA THR A 67 -0.88 -7.05 -17.48
C THR A 67 -2.13 -7.71 -16.91
N VAL A 68 -3.28 -7.46 -17.51
CA VAL A 68 -4.61 -7.85 -17.02
C VAL A 68 -5.28 -8.84 -17.96
N ASN A 69 -6.06 -9.77 -17.41
CA ASN A 69 -6.79 -10.77 -18.18
C ASN A 69 -8.12 -10.20 -18.65
N LEU A 70 -8.34 -10.15 -19.97
CA LEU A 70 -9.53 -9.62 -20.63
C LEU A 70 -10.44 -10.74 -21.17
N LEU A 71 -10.44 -11.92 -20.53
CA LEU A 71 -11.09 -13.19 -20.88
C LEU A 71 -10.63 -13.83 -22.19
N SER A 72 -10.51 -13.04 -23.26
CA SER A 72 -10.18 -13.45 -24.63
C SER A 72 -8.74 -13.12 -25.03
N SER A 73 -8.08 -12.26 -24.27
CA SER A 73 -6.74 -11.71 -24.52
C SER A 73 -6.14 -11.17 -23.22
N MET A 74 -4.90 -10.68 -23.28
CA MET A 74 -4.32 -9.86 -22.22
C MET A 74 -4.31 -8.40 -22.65
N GLY A 75 -4.60 -7.49 -21.72
CA GLY A 75 -4.39 -6.06 -21.87
C GLY A 75 -3.21 -5.60 -21.03
N GLN A 76 -2.59 -4.48 -21.41
CA GLN A 76 -1.48 -3.86 -20.71
C GLN A 76 -1.81 -2.43 -20.30
N ILE A 77 -1.57 -2.14 -19.02
CA ILE A 77 -1.66 -0.82 -18.41
C ILE A 77 -0.25 -0.40 -17.99
N THR A 78 0.14 0.84 -18.31
CA THR A 78 1.46 1.39 -17.96
C THR A 78 1.30 2.79 -17.38
N GLY A 79 2.24 3.18 -16.51
CA GLY A 79 2.20 4.49 -15.87
C GLY A 79 3.27 4.66 -14.80
N GLN A 80 2.91 5.34 -13.72
CA GLN A 80 3.77 5.63 -12.58
C GLN A 80 3.11 5.13 -11.30
N TYR A 81 3.88 4.69 -10.30
CA TYR A 81 3.36 4.29 -9.01
C TYR A 81 3.98 5.08 -7.86
N THR A 82 3.23 5.17 -6.77
CA THR A 82 3.74 5.63 -5.47
C THR A 82 3.47 4.55 -4.44
N ALA A 83 4.52 4.04 -3.80
CA ALA A 83 4.42 3.23 -2.60
C ALA A 83 4.68 4.14 -1.38
N GLN A 84 3.70 4.28 -0.50
CA GLN A 84 3.84 5.02 0.74
C GLN A 84 3.01 4.35 1.84
N ASP A 85 3.65 4.10 2.98
CA ASP A 85 3.10 3.29 4.05
C ASP A 85 2.60 1.94 3.49
N GLN A 86 1.51 1.39 4.02
CA GLN A 86 0.95 0.11 3.60
C GLN A 86 0.12 0.21 2.31
N LYS A 87 0.45 1.13 1.39
CA LYS A 87 -0.31 1.36 0.15
C LYS A 87 0.57 1.53 -1.08
N VAL A 88 0.09 0.99 -2.19
CA VAL A 88 0.59 1.28 -3.54
C VAL A 88 -0.56 1.88 -4.35
N VAL A 89 -0.30 3.02 -4.97
CA VAL A 89 -1.22 3.68 -5.90
C VAL A 89 -0.57 3.73 -7.27
N LEU A 90 -1.22 3.14 -8.27
CA LEU A 90 -0.81 3.20 -9.68
C LEU A 90 -1.57 4.33 -10.36
N THR A 91 -0.86 5.27 -10.99
CA THR A 91 -1.42 6.33 -11.83
C THR A 91 -1.30 5.93 -13.29
N VAL A 92 -2.43 5.65 -13.93
CA VAL A 92 -2.49 5.14 -15.31
C VAL A 92 -2.08 6.23 -16.30
N GLY A 93 -1.04 5.96 -17.08
CA GLY A 93 -0.58 6.83 -18.18
C GLY A 93 -1.09 6.37 -19.55
N LYS A 94 -1.12 5.05 -19.79
CA LYS A 94 -1.57 4.45 -21.05
C LYS A 94 -2.16 3.05 -20.82
N LEU A 95 -3.23 2.75 -21.55
CA LEU A 95 -3.75 1.40 -21.79
C LEU A 95 -3.54 1.03 -23.26
N ASP A 96 -3.46 -0.26 -23.59
CA ASP A 96 -3.39 -0.76 -24.97
C ASP A 96 -4.68 -1.43 -25.48
N PHE A 97 -5.73 -1.48 -24.64
CA PHE A 97 -7.03 -2.07 -24.91
C PHE A 97 -8.17 -1.04 -24.80
N GLN A 98 -9.34 -1.39 -25.36
CA GLN A 98 -10.58 -0.61 -25.31
C GLN A 98 -11.78 -1.56 -25.43
N GLY A 99 -12.92 -1.20 -24.84
CA GLY A 99 -14.18 -1.97 -24.86
C GLY A 99 -14.26 -3.06 -23.79
N PHE A 100 -13.44 -2.95 -22.73
CA PHE A 100 -13.37 -3.88 -21.61
C PHE A 100 -13.45 -3.13 -20.28
N LEU A 101 -13.82 -3.84 -19.21
CA LEU A 101 -13.87 -3.28 -17.85
C LEU A 101 -12.50 -2.70 -17.46
N GLY A 102 -12.50 -1.44 -17.04
CA GLY A 102 -11.31 -0.69 -16.68
C GLY A 102 -10.63 0.11 -17.80
N ASP A 103 -11.23 0.24 -19.00
CA ASP A 103 -10.62 1.00 -20.11
C ASP A 103 -10.60 2.53 -19.92
N ASP A 104 -11.36 3.04 -18.95
CA ASP A 104 -11.41 4.46 -18.55
C ASP A 104 -10.78 4.76 -17.19
N VAL A 105 -10.19 3.78 -16.51
CA VAL A 105 -9.55 3.92 -15.19
C VAL A 105 -8.37 4.90 -15.21
N LYS A 106 -8.15 5.62 -14.11
CA LYS A 106 -7.03 6.55 -13.93
C LYS A 106 -6.15 6.20 -12.72
N LEU A 107 -6.71 5.57 -11.69
CA LEU A 107 -5.99 5.15 -10.49
C LEU A 107 -6.34 3.71 -10.12
N ILE A 108 -5.32 2.96 -9.69
CA ILE A 108 -5.46 1.55 -9.23
C ILE A 108 -4.84 1.45 -7.84
N TYR A 109 -5.53 0.80 -6.92
CA TYR A 109 -5.16 0.77 -5.50
C TYR A 109 -4.80 -0.65 -5.03
N PHE A 110 -3.70 -0.76 -4.31
CA PHE A 110 -3.33 -1.97 -3.58
C PHE A 110 -2.96 -1.63 -2.14
N ASP A 111 -3.32 -2.50 -1.20
CA ASP A 111 -2.76 -2.51 0.15
C ASP A 111 -1.53 -3.44 0.19
N VAL A 112 -0.50 -3.08 0.95
CA VAL A 112 0.69 -3.91 1.17
C VAL A 112 0.40 -4.93 2.27
N ALA A 113 0.19 -6.19 1.88
CA ALA A 113 -0.11 -7.28 2.81
C ALA A 113 1.17 -7.87 3.45
N SER A 114 2.28 -7.90 2.69
CA SER A 114 3.64 -8.15 3.18
C SER A 114 4.65 -7.48 2.23
N GLU A 115 5.95 -7.58 2.52
CA GLU A 115 7.02 -7.11 1.60
C GLU A 115 6.90 -7.77 0.19
N ASP A 116 6.41 -9.01 0.18
CA ASP A 116 6.27 -9.87 -1.00
C ASP A 116 4.82 -10.07 -1.48
N SER A 117 3.84 -9.34 -0.92
CA SER A 117 2.45 -9.47 -1.38
C SER A 117 1.62 -8.18 -1.33
N LEU A 118 0.84 -8.00 -2.39
CA LEU A 118 -0.05 -6.86 -2.60
C LEU A 118 -1.49 -7.35 -2.72
N LEU A 119 -2.42 -6.68 -2.07
CA LEU A 119 -3.84 -6.99 -2.10
C LEU A 119 -4.57 -5.94 -2.93
N PHE A 120 -5.15 -6.32 -4.06
CA PHE A 120 -5.89 -5.40 -4.92
C PHE A 120 -7.13 -4.86 -4.21
N ARG A 121 -7.33 -3.53 -4.25
CA ARG A 121 -8.43 -2.82 -3.57
C ARG A 121 -9.38 -2.09 -4.52
N GLY A 122 -9.26 -2.31 -5.82
CA GLY A 122 -10.08 -1.65 -6.84
C GLY A 122 -9.44 -0.42 -7.46
N THR A 123 -10.30 0.44 -8.01
CA THR A 123 -9.98 1.52 -8.94
C THR A 123 -10.64 2.84 -8.53
N ASP A 124 -10.39 3.93 -9.25
CA ASP A 124 -11.14 5.18 -9.08
C ASP A 124 -12.57 5.16 -9.65
N THR A 125 -12.94 4.14 -10.43
CA THR A 125 -14.28 3.98 -11.01
C THR A 125 -15.19 3.04 -10.21
N GLU A 126 -14.68 2.40 -9.15
CA GLU A 126 -15.32 1.30 -8.41
C GLU A 126 -15.58 0.03 -9.26
N GLU A 127 -15.17 0.02 -10.53
CA GLU A 127 -15.24 -1.16 -11.42
C GLU A 127 -13.95 -2.00 -11.40
N PRO A 128 -14.04 -3.33 -11.58
CA PRO A 128 -12.86 -4.20 -11.72
C PRO A 128 -12.11 -3.93 -13.04
N ILE A 129 -10.88 -4.43 -13.14
CA ILE A 129 -10.06 -4.30 -14.35
C ILE A 129 -9.89 -5.66 -15.00
N GLY A 130 -10.54 -5.87 -16.15
CA GLY A 130 -10.61 -7.19 -16.79
C GLY A 130 -11.22 -8.23 -15.83
N MET A 131 -10.41 -9.18 -15.40
CA MET A 131 -10.75 -10.23 -14.43
C MET A 131 -10.10 -10.04 -13.03
N THR A 132 -9.50 -8.88 -12.74
CA THR A 132 -8.95 -8.58 -11.41
C THR A 132 -10.01 -7.96 -10.51
N GLU A 133 -10.30 -8.63 -9.40
CA GLU A 133 -11.39 -8.37 -8.46
C GLU A 133 -10.87 -7.91 -7.09
N GLU A 134 -11.72 -7.25 -6.29
CA GLU A 134 -11.32 -6.81 -4.94
C GLU A 134 -10.86 -7.99 -4.08
N LEU A 135 -9.74 -7.79 -3.38
CA LEU A 135 -9.05 -8.78 -2.54
C LEU A 135 -8.27 -9.86 -3.29
N ASP A 136 -8.07 -9.73 -4.61
CA ASP A 136 -7.08 -10.52 -5.33
C ASP A 136 -5.69 -10.30 -4.72
N LEU A 137 -5.07 -11.39 -4.27
CA LEU A 137 -3.72 -11.40 -3.73
C LEU A 137 -2.71 -11.62 -4.84
N PHE A 138 -1.81 -10.66 -5.01
CA PHE A 138 -0.66 -10.72 -5.91
C PHE A 138 0.59 -11.02 -5.09
N THR A 139 1.27 -12.13 -5.40
CA THR A 139 2.48 -12.56 -4.70
C THR A 139 3.70 -12.35 -5.57
N ARG A 140 4.79 -11.85 -4.99
CA ARG A 140 6.07 -11.65 -5.68
C ARG A 140 6.59 -12.98 -6.21
N ARG A 141 7.02 -13.01 -7.49
CA ARG A 141 7.81 -14.12 -8.03
C ARG A 141 9.28 -13.95 -7.66
N GLU A 142 9.86 -14.97 -7.05
CA GLU A 142 11.32 -15.11 -6.94
C GLU A 142 11.92 -15.34 -8.35
N LYS A 143 13.10 -14.76 -8.62
CA LYS A 143 13.83 -14.89 -9.89
C LYS A 143 14.86 -16.01 -9.84
#